data_AF-A0A150WCU2-F1
#
_entry.id   AF-A0A150WCU2-F1
#
_cell.length_a   1.000
_cell.length_b   1.000
_cell.length_c   1.000
_cell.angle_alpha   90.00
_cell.angle_beta   90.00
_cell.angle_gamma   90.00
#
_symmetry.space_group_name_H-M   'P 1'
#
loop_
_entity.id
_entity.type
_entity.pdbx_description
1 polymer ?
#
loop_
_entity_poly.entity_id
_entity_poly.type
_entity_poly.pdbx_seq_one_letter_code
_entity_poly.pdbx_strand_id
1 'polypeptide(L)'
;MKAFKRILKPVQNESGLISAEFIFALVLCAGMCIILFALNFTLSMAEVAQYIAFSAARAHAASHVDPTKQQQLAKDKYNELVNNPTLKPLFNSSNDGAWFKLGALDVRSGLDGSDFSGDYKYTEDRVPQVGVRFDFQTRILNMKIAFLGSTAEDPDRGFSAKVTGLLIREPTQKECWEQQIKPRYSNILKLDSRYKVLGGIGENQYTPMEDNGC
;
A
#
# COMPACT_ATOMS: atom_id res chain seq x y z
N MET A 1 70.37 -27.99 55.63
CA MET A 1 69.73 -28.09 54.29
C MET A 1 68.26 -28.43 54.48
N LYS A 2 67.34 -27.46 54.34
CA LYS A 2 65.89 -27.72 54.27
C LYS A 2 65.37 -27.06 52.98
N ALA A 3 64.79 -27.89 52.13
CA ALA A 3 64.41 -27.59 50.76
C ALA A 3 63.25 -26.58 50.68
N PHE A 4 63.46 -25.54 49.89
CA PHE A 4 62.44 -24.54 49.53
C PHE A 4 61.53 -25.14 48.45
N LYS A 5 60.41 -25.78 48.85
CA LYS A 5 59.35 -26.17 47.91
C LYS A 5 58.57 -24.91 47.52
N ARG A 6 58.97 -24.28 46.42
CA ARG A 6 58.25 -23.17 45.79
C ARG A 6 56.96 -23.74 45.19
N ILE A 7 55.82 -23.47 45.81
CA ILE A 7 54.50 -23.82 45.28
C ILE A 7 54.26 -22.93 44.06
N LEU A 8 54.52 -23.45 42.86
CA LEU A 8 54.07 -22.84 41.62
C LEU A 8 52.53 -22.95 41.58
N LYS A 9 51.84 -21.82 41.74
CA LYS A 9 50.43 -21.73 41.38
C LYS A 9 50.32 -22.00 39.87
N PRO A 10 49.46 -22.92 39.41
CA PRO A 10 49.20 -23.04 37.99
C PRO A 10 48.62 -21.71 37.50
N VAL A 11 49.28 -21.09 36.52
CA VAL A 11 48.68 -19.98 35.77
C VAL A 11 47.57 -20.59 34.93
N GLN A 12 46.32 -20.38 35.34
CA GLN A 12 45.17 -20.83 34.57
C GLN A 12 45.07 -19.98 33.30
N ASN A 13 45.03 -20.65 32.15
CA ASN A 13 44.94 -20.02 30.85
C ASN A 13 43.47 -19.63 30.59
N GLU A 14 43.10 -18.41 30.97
CA GLU A 14 41.74 -17.85 30.78
C GLU A 14 41.56 -17.16 29.41
N SER A 15 42.56 -17.20 28.53
CA SER A 15 42.52 -16.52 27.22
C SER A 15 41.39 -17.02 26.31
N GLY A 16 40.96 -18.28 26.51
CA GLY A 16 39.84 -18.88 25.78
C GLY A 16 38.46 -18.42 26.27
N LEU A 17 38.31 -18.16 27.58
CA LEU A 17 37.03 -17.81 28.19
C LEU A 17 36.60 -16.38 27.80
N ILE A 18 37.56 -15.44 27.84
CA ILE A 18 37.36 -14.05 27.40
C ILE A 18 37.04 -13.98 25.90
N SER A 19 37.68 -14.82 25.09
CA SER A 19 37.45 -14.85 23.63
C SER A 19 36.06 -15.38 23.29
N ALA A 20 35.58 -16.42 23.99
CA ALA A 20 34.26 -16.99 23.78
C ALA A 20 33.13 -16.03 24.21
N GLU A 21 33.27 -15.37 25.36
CA GLU A 21 32.32 -14.34 25.83
C GLU A 21 32.27 -13.14 24.88
N PHE A 22 33.41 -12.71 24.37
CA PHE A 22 33.48 -11.63 23.39
C PHE A 22 32.78 -11.99 22.07
N ILE A 23 33.03 -13.18 21.53
CA ILE A 23 32.36 -13.66 20.30
C ILE A 23 30.85 -13.77 20.52
N PHE A 24 30.42 -14.31 21.68
CA PHE A 24 29.01 -14.40 22.01
C PHE A 24 28.34 -13.03 22.09
N ALA A 25 28.95 -12.07 22.79
CA ALA A 25 28.45 -10.71 22.91
C ALA A 25 28.39 -10.01 21.54
N LEU A 26 29.38 -10.22 20.66
CA LEU A 26 29.41 -9.66 19.32
C LEU A 26 28.29 -10.22 18.45
N VAL A 27 28.06 -11.53 18.49
CA VAL A 27 26.95 -12.19 17.77
C VAL A 27 25.59 -11.69 18.28
N LEU A 28 25.43 -11.53 19.59
CA LEU A 28 24.20 -11.00 20.18
C LEU A 28 23.96 -9.57 19.72
N CYS A 29 24.98 -8.71 19.78
CA CYS A 29 24.91 -7.33 19.30
C CYS A 29 24.53 -7.26 17.81
N ALA A 30 25.23 -8.04 16.96
CA ALA A 30 24.92 -8.11 15.53
C ALA A 30 23.49 -8.61 15.26
N GLY A 31 23.03 -9.62 16.00
CA GLY A 31 21.65 -10.12 15.90
C GLY A 31 20.62 -9.06 16.25
N MET A 32 20.83 -8.31 17.34
CA MET A 32 19.95 -7.19 17.72
C MET A 32 19.95 -6.08 16.67
N CYS A 33 21.10 -5.75 16.08
CA CYS A 33 21.20 -4.79 14.98
C CYS A 33 20.40 -5.26 13.74
N ILE A 34 20.47 -6.54 13.38
CA ILE A 34 19.73 -7.10 12.24
C ILE A 34 18.22 -7.01 12.48
N ILE A 35 17.76 -7.35 13.69
CA ILE A 35 16.33 -7.26 14.06
C ILE A 35 15.86 -5.81 13.98
N LEU A 36 16.62 -4.88 14.57
CA LEU A 36 16.27 -3.46 14.55
C LEU A 36 16.26 -2.89 13.12
N PHE A 37 17.22 -3.30 12.29
CA PHE A 37 17.24 -2.96 10.87
C PHE A 37 15.98 -3.49 10.17
N ALA A 38 15.64 -4.76 10.33
CA ALA A 38 14.50 -5.38 9.69
C ALA A 38 13.18 -4.69 10.06
N LEU A 39 13.01 -4.31 11.34
CA LEU A 39 11.84 -3.58 11.82
C LEU A 39 11.75 -2.17 11.22
N ASN A 40 12.81 -1.37 11.34
CA ASN A 40 12.83 0.00 10.81
C ASN A 40 12.65 0.03 9.29
N PHE A 41 13.34 -0.87 8.60
CA PHE A 41 13.26 -0.95 7.14
C PHE A 41 11.87 -1.41 6.68
N THR A 42 11.22 -2.31 7.43
CA THR A 42 9.83 -2.69 7.16
C THR A 42 8.87 -1.51 7.31
N LEU A 43 9.03 -0.68 8.35
CA LEU A 43 8.21 0.52 8.54
C LEU A 43 8.39 1.52 7.38
N SER A 44 9.63 1.77 6.95
CA SER A 44 9.90 2.62 5.78
C SER A 44 9.28 2.06 4.49
N MET A 45 9.33 0.74 4.28
CA MET A 45 8.72 0.14 3.09
C MET A 45 7.20 0.08 3.16
N ALA A 46 6.61 0.03 4.36
CA ALA A 46 5.17 0.18 4.55
C ALA A 46 4.70 1.58 4.11
N GLU A 47 5.46 2.64 4.41
CA GLU A 47 5.15 4.00 3.94
C GLU A 47 5.24 4.09 2.41
N VAL A 48 6.28 3.50 1.80
CA VAL A 48 6.38 3.44 0.33
C VAL A 48 5.18 2.71 -0.27
N ALA A 49 4.74 1.59 0.33
CA ALA A 49 3.54 0.89 -0.10
C ALA A 49 2.27 1.76 0.04
N GLN A 50 2.11 2.50 1.14
CA GLN A 50 1.01 3.45 1.30
C GLN A 50 1.02 4.54 0.22
N TYR A 51 2.19 5.05 -0.16
CA TYR A 51 2.32 5.99 -1.28
C TYR A 51 1.95 5.38 -2.63
N ILE A 52 2.30 4.11 -2.88
CA ILE A 52 1.88 3.38 -4.09
C ILE A 52 0.36 3.27 -4.13
N ALA A 53 -0.28 2.88 -3.01
CA ALA A 53 -1.74 2.79 -2.90
C ALA A 53 -2.40 4.15 -3.14
N PHE A 54 -1.89 5.22 -2.52
CA PHE A 54 -2.38 6.58 -2.73
C PHE A 54 -2.24 7.05 -4.17
N SER A 55 -1.09 6.80 -4.81
CA SER A 55 -0.84 7.19 -6.20
C SER A 55 -1.75 6.46 -7.17
N ALA A 56 -1.93 5.15 -6.99
CA ALA A 56 -2.85 4.35 -7.80
C ALA A 56 -4.33 4.75 -7.58
N ALA A 57 -4.72 5.03 -6.33
CA ALA A 57 -6.06 5.55 -6.02
C ALA A 57 -6.31 6.94 -6.62
N ARG A 58 -5.30 7.80 -6.69
CA ARG A 58 -5.42 9.11 -7.34
C ARG A 58 -5.53 8.99 -8.86
N ALA A 59 -4.79 8.05 -9.47
CA ALA A 59 -4.93 7.73 -10.89
C ALA A 59 -6.31 7.16 -11.22
N HIS A 60 -6.89 6.36 -10.31
CA HIS A 60 -8.28 5.91 -10.39
C HIS A 60 -9.28 7.07 -10.28
N ALA A 61 -9.04 8.01 -9.37
CA ALA A 61 -9.96 9.11 -9.09
C ALA A 61 -10.05 10.14 -10.22
N ALA A 62 -9.05 10.21 -11.11
CA ALA A 62 -9.05 11.16 -12.23
C ALA A 62 -10.24 10.92 -13.17
N SER A 63 -10.98 11.98 -13.50
CA SER A 63 -12.11 11.90 -14.43
C SER A 63 -11.66 11.38 -15.82
N HIS A 64 -12.31 10.32 -16.29
CA HIS A 64 -12.15 9.80 -17.65
C HIS A 64 -13.53 9.49 -18.25
N VAL A 65 -13.57 9.28 -19.56
CA VAL A 65 -14.81 8.99 -20.33
C VAL A 65 -15.58 7.75 -19.80
N ASP A 66 -14.88 6.73 -19.31
CA ASP A 66 -15.45 5.44 -18.88
C ASP A 66 -14.81 4.99 -17.55
N PRO A 67 -15.60 4.51 -16.58
CA PRO A 67 -15.07 3.95 -15.34
C PRO A 67 -14.12 2.76 -15.50
N THR A 68 -14.30 1.94 -16.52
CA THR A 68 -13.37 0.85 -16.84
C THR A 68 -11.99 1.40 -17.16
N LYS A 69 -11.95 2.57 -17.81
CA LYS A 69 -10.69 3.27 -18.09
C LYS A 69 -10.07 3.86 -16.81
N GLN A 70 -10.89 4.34 -15.87
CA GLN A 70 -10.41 4.76 -14.54
C GLN A 70 -9.75 3.60 -13.78
N GLN A 71 -10.38 2.42 -13.78
CA GLN A 71 -9.79 1.22 -13.16
C GLN A 71 -8.49 0.78 -13.85
N GLN A 72 -8.44 0.87 -15.18
CA GLN A 72 -7.23 0.53 -15.93
C GLN A 72 -6.08 1.49 -15.60
N LEU A 73 -6.34 2.80 -15.48
CA LEU A 73 -5.32 3.79 -15.09
C LEU A 73 -4.74 3.50 -13.70
N ALA A 74 -5.57 3.05 -12.76
CA ALA A 74 -5.14 2.62 -11.44
C ALA A 74 -4.15 1.45 -11.53
N LYS A 75 -4.49 0.42 -12.33
CA LYS A 75 -3.68 -0.78 -12.55
C LYS A 75 -2.38 -0.44 -13.28
N ASP A 76 -2.45 0.40 -14.31
CA ASP A 76 -1.29 0.86 -15.06
C ASP A 76 -0.33 1.61 -14.14
N LYS A 77 -0.83 2.52 -13.30
CA LYS A 77 0.00 3.26 -12.36
C LYS A 77 0.64 2.37 -11.30
N TYR A 78 -0.13 1.42 -10.75
CA TYR A 78 0.40 0.43 -9.82
C TYR A 78 1.52 -0.40 -10.45
N ASN A 79 1.29 -0.92 -11.67
CA ASN A 79 2.27 -1.71 -12.39
C ASN A 79 3.54 -0.92 -12.73
N GLU A 80 3.41 0.36 -13.10
CA GLU A 80 4.53 1.27 -13.33
C GLU A 80 5.40 1.41 -12.07
N LEU A 81 4.79 1.66 -10.91
CA LEU A 81 5.50 1.87 -9.65
C LEU A 81 6.15 0.59 -9.14
N VAL A 82 5.44 -0.54 -9.22
CA VAL A 82 5.92 -1.84 -8.75
C VAL A 82 7.06 -2.38 -9.62
N ASN A 83 7.03 -2.10 -10.92
CA ASN A 83 8.07 -2.51 -11.86
C ASN A 83 9.20 -1.49 -12.01
N ASN A 84 9.18 -0.39 -11.24
CA ASN A 84 10.26 0.59 -11.24
C ASN A 84 11.60 -0.09 -10.91
N PRO A 85 12.70 0.18 -11.67
CA PRO A 85 13.99 -0.48 -11.46
C PRO A 85 14.54 -0.40 -10.03
N THR A 86 14.23 0.67 -9.30
CA THR A 86 14.66 0.89 -7.92
C THR A 86 13.82 0.11 -6.91
N LEU A 87 12.51 0.00 -7.15
CA LEU A 87 11.57 -0.62 -6.20
C LEU A 87 11.38 -2.13 -6.45
N LYS A 88 11.48 -2.55 -7.71
CA LYS A 88 11.26 -3.94 -8.13
C LYS A 88 12.10 -4.96 -7.35
N PRO A 89 13.41 -4.75 -7.08
CA PRO A 89 14.20 -5.70 -6.29
C PRO A 89 13.68 -5.87 -4.85
N LEU A 90 13.06 -4.82 -4.29
CA LEU A 90 12.57 -4.82 -2.90
C LEU A 90 11.20 -5.50 -2.78
N PHE A 91 10.31 -5.26 -3.74
CA PHE A 91 8.90 -5.68 -3.66
C PHE A 91 8.52 -6.87 -4.56
N ASN A 92 9.22 -7.11 -5.67
CA ASN A 92 8.83 -8.11 -6.67
C ASN A 92 10.06 -8.64 -7.43
N SER A 93 11.08 -9.07 -6.68
CA SER A 93 12.21 -9.82 -7.23
C SER A 93 11.73 -11.18 -7.77
N SER A 94 12.13 -11.50 -9.00
CA SER A 94 11.70 -12.71 -9.72
C SER A 94 12.22 -14.02 -9.14
N ASN A 95 13.18 -13.96 -8.20
CA ASN A 95 13.85 -15.14 -7.64
C ASN A 95 13.41 -15.47 -6.21
N ASP A 96 12.19 -15.11 -5.82
CA ASP A 96 11.61 -15.26 -4.46
C ASP A 96 12.40 -14.61 -3.29
N GLY A 97 13.58 -14.04 -3.54
CA GLY A 97 14.40 -13.34 -2.56
C GLY A 97 13.97 -11.90 -2.24
N ALA A 98 12.77 -11.48 -2.65
CA ALA A 98 12.27 -10.16 -2.31
C ALA A 98 11.98 -10.07 -0.81
N TRP A 99 12.43 -8.99 -0.17
CA TRP A 99 12.17 -8.72 1.24
C TRP A 99 10.71 -8.39 1.53
N PHE A 100 9.99 -7.92 0.51
CA PHE A 100 8.56 -7.63 0.56
C PHE A 100 7.87 -8.19 -0.68
N LYS A 101 6.55 -8.38 -0.57
CA LYS A 101 5.70 -8.72 -1.71
C LYS A 101 4.46 -7.85 -1.72
N LEU A 102 4.14 -7.31 -2.89
CA LEU A 102 2.88 -6.61 -3.12
C LEU A 102 1.92 -7.53 -3.87
N GLY A 103 0.74 -7.77 -3.29
CA GLY A 103 -0.33 -8.57 -3.88
C GLY A 103 -1.03 -7.86 -5.04
N ALA A 104 -1.94 -8.54 -5.72
CA ALA A 104 -2.72 -7.97 -6.80
C ALA A 104 -3.55 -6.76 -6.33
N LEU A 105 -3.69 -5.76 -7.22
CA LEU A 105 -4.48 -4.56 -6.95
C LEU A 105 -5.99 -4.85 -7.08
N ASP A 106 -6.72 -4.67 -5.99
CA ASP A 106 -8.18 -4.62 -5.91
C ASP A 106 -8.62 -3.16 -6.07
N VAL A 107 -9.38 -2.86 -7.12
CA VAL A 107 -9.87 -1.50 -7.41
C VAL A 107 -11.39 -1.50 -7.26
N ARG A 108 -11.91 -0.65 -6.38
CA ARG A 108 -13.35 -0.53 -6.11
C ARG A 108 -13.81 0.87 -6.44
N SER A 109 -14.74 0.97 -7.40
CA SER A 109 -15.15 2.24 -8.02
C SER A 109 -16.57 2.68 -7.65
N GLY A 110 -17.34 1.83 -6.96
CA GLY A 110 -18.70 2.12 -6.52
C GLY A 110 -19.78 1.94 -7.60
N LEU A 111 -19.43 1.71 -8.87
CA LEU A 111 -20.42 1.60 -9.95
C LEU A 111 -21.38 0.41 -9.81
N ASP A 112 -20.87 -0.73 -9.36
CA ASP A 112 -21.66 -1.94 -9.16
C ASP A 112 -22.10 -2.11 -7.69
N GLY A 113 -22.08 -1.01 -6.91
CA GLY A 113 -22.14 -1.08 -5.45
C GLY A 113 -20.88 -1.67 -4.81
N SER A 114 -19.80 -1.83 -5.58
CA SER A 114 -18.52 -2.34 -5.12
C SER A 114 -17.69 -1.22 -4.48
N ASP A 115 -17.64 -1.22 -3.15
CA ASP A 115 -16.83 -0.30 -2.35
C ASP A 115 -16.19 -1.04 -1.16
N PHE A 116 -15.44 -0.34 -0.32
CA PHE A 116 -14.80 -0.91 0.88
C PHE A 116 -15.66 -0.76 2.15
N SER A 117 -16.94 -0.38 2.05
CA SER A 117 -17.82 -0.11 3.21
C SER A 117 -17.99 -1.30 4.15
N GLY A 118 -18.01 -2.52 3.59
CA GLY A 118 -18.08 -3.76 4.37
C GLY A 118 -16.80 -4.04 5.17
N ASP A 119 -15.65 -3.52 4.70
CA ASP A 119 -14.35 -3.65 5.36
C ASP A 119 -14.11 -2.49 6.37
N TYR A 120 -14.61 -1.27 6.07
CA TYR A 120 -14.52 -0.12 6.97
C TYR A 120 -15.91 0.49 7.20
N LYS A 121 -16.52 0.17 8.34
CA LYS A 121 -17.83 0.72 8.70
C LYS A 121 -17.78 2.24 8.78
N TYR A 122 -18.74 2.90 8.15
CA TYR A 122 -18.96 4.34 8.24
C TYR A 122 -20.37 4.62 8.79
N THR A 123 -20.58 5.82 9.33
CA THR A 123 -21.88 6.27 9.87
C THR A 123 -22.63 7.21 8.93
N GLU A 124 -21.96 7.79 7.93
CA GLU A 124 -22.55 8.72 6.96
C GLU A 124 -22.60 8.13 5.54
N ASP A 125 -23.80 7.96 4.99
CA ASP A 125 -24.06 7.47 3.61
C ASP A 125 -23.56 8.39 2.48
N ARG A 126 -22.78 9.42 2.80
CA ARG A 126 -22.40 10.48 1.85
C ARG A 126 -21.13 10.18 1.06
N VAL A 127 -20.29 9.26 1.53
CA VAL A 127 -18.96 9.05 0.92
C VAL A 127 -18.79 7.56 0.62
N PRO A 128 -19.00 7.13 -0.64
CA PRO A 128 -18.70 5.75 -1.03
C PRO A 128 -17.21 5.50 -0.79
N GLN A 129 -16.88 4.40 -0.12
CA GLN A 129 -15.50 4.05 0.20
C GLN A 129 -14.81 3.41 -1.00
N VAL A 130 -14.58 4.22 -2.00
CA VAL A 130 -13.95 3.81 -3.26
C VAL A 130 -12.46 4.11 -3.24
N GLY A 131 -11.70 3.38 -4.05
CA GLY A 131 -10.25 3.48 -4.07
C GLY A 131 -9.59 2.18 -4.49
N VAL A 132 -8.41 1.93 -3.94
CA VAL A 132 -7.61 0.74 -4.26
C VAL A 132 -7.10 0.05 -3.00
N ARG A 133 -6.84 -1.25 -3.11
CA ARG A 133 -6.26 -2.06 -2.04
C ARG A 133 -5.32 -3.11 -2.61
N PHE A 134 -4.27 -3.44 -1.87
CA PHE A 134 -3.48 -4.64 -2.10
C PHE A 134 -2.92 -5.17 -0.78
N ASP A 135 -2.42 -6.41 -0.81
CA ASP A 135 -1.75 -7.01 0.34
C ASP A 135 -0.25 -6.67 0.33
N PHE A 136 0.26 -6.19 1.45
CA PHE A 136 1.68 -5.97 1.71
C PHE A 136 2.19 -7.07 2.63
N GLN A 137 3.04 -7.94 2.09
CA GLN A 137 3.65 -9.04 2.81
C GLN A 137 5.10 -8.71 3.19
N THR A 138 5.47 -8.89 4.45
CA THR A 138 6.79 -8.56 4.99
C THR A 138 7.64 -9.81 5.22
N ARG A 139 8.23 -10.31 4.13
CA ARG A 139 9.04 -11.54 4.14
C ARG A 139 10.30 -11.41 5.01
N ILE A 140 10.88 -10.21 5.09
CA ILE A 140 12.07 -9.94 5.92
C ILE A 140 11.82 -10.18 7.43
N LEU A 141 10.58 -10.03 7.90
CA LEU A 141 10.23 -10.28 9.30
C LEU A 141 9.93 -11.74 9.59
N ASN A 142 9.73 -12.57 8.56
CA ASN A 142 9.51 -14.00 8.69
C ASN A 142 10.87 -14.71 8.79
N MET A 143 11.40 -14.74 10.00
CA MET A 143 12.73 -15.24 10.32
C MET A 143 12.63 -16.47 11.22
N LYS A 144 13.58 -17.40 11.07
CA LYS A 144 13.78 -18.48 12.01
C LYS A 144 14.97 -18.14 12.90
N ILE A 145 14.69 -17.73 14.13
CA ILE A 145 15.71 -17.38 15.11
C ILE A 145 16.14 -18.66 15.83
N ALA A 146 17.46 -18.91 15.87
CA ALA A 146 18.00 -20.06 16.59
C ALA A 146 17.56 -20.04 18.05
N PHE A 147 17.12 -21.19 18.58
CA PHE A 147 16.62 -21.40 19.94
C PHE A 147 15.29 -20.68 20.31
N LEU A 148 14.86 -19.69 19.52
CA LEU A 148 13.60 -18.95 19.72
C LEU A 148 12.48 -19.37 18.76
N GLY A 149 12.82 -20.03 17.65
CA GLY A 149 11.85 -20.55 16.68
C GLY A 149 11.50 -19.56 15.57
N SER A 150 10.37 -19.79 14.91
CA SER A 150 9.84 -18.88 13.88
C SER A 150 9.27 -17.62 14.53
N THR A 151 9.49 -16.47 13.89
CA THR A 151 8.83 -15.22 14.30
C THR A 151 7.36 -15.18 13.89
N ALA A 152 6.97 -15.87 12.81
CA ALA A 152 5.59 -15.95 12.35
C ALA A 152 4.88 -17.20 12.89
N GLU A 153 3.61 -17.06 13.27
CA GLU A 153 2.74 -18.18 13.66
C GLU A 153 2.58 -19.21 12.54
N ASP A 154 2.43 -18.72 11.31
CA ASP A 154 2.42 -19.51 10.06
C ASP A 154 3.64 -19.11 9.23
N PRO A 155 4.71 -19.94 9.19
CA PRO A 155 5.92 -19.65 8.45
C PRO A 155 5.72 -19.59 6.92
N ASP A 156 4.70 -20.27 6.38
CA ASP A 156 4.45 -20.30 4.94
C ASP A 156 3.70 -19.03 4.49
N ARG A 157 2.82 -18.51 5.36
CA ARG A 157 2.06 -17.29 5.11
C ARG A 157 2.84 -16.02 5.50
N GLY A 158 3.60 -16.08 6.58
CA GLY A 158 4.31 -14.93 7.15
C GLY A 158 3.38 -13.78 7.56
N PHE A 159 3.96 -12.59 7.69
CA PHE A 159 3.24 -11.37 8.05
C PHE A 159 2.67 -10.67 6.82
N SER A 160 1.41 -10.26 6.88
CA SER A 160 0.73 -9.54 5.80
C SER A 160 -0.26 -8.52 6.35
N ALA A 161 -0.35 -7.36 5.70
CA ALA A 161 -1.32 -6.32 6.02
C ALA A 161 -1.99 -5.81 4.74
N LYS A 162 -3.27 -5.41 4.85
CA LYS A 162 -3.98 -4.75 3.75
C LYS A 162 -3.59 -3.28 3.72
N VAL A 163 -3.08 -2.80 2.58
CA VAL A 163 -2.83 -1.39 2.33
C VAL A 163 -3.95 -0.87 1.45
N THR A 164 -4.75 0.05 1.98
CA THR A 164 -5.93 0.61 1.31
C THR A 164 -5.75 2.11 1.12
N GLY A 165 -5.85 2.58 -0.12
CA GLY A 165 -5.92 4.00 -0.47
C GLY A 165 -7.35 4.36 -0.82
N LEU A 166 -8.05 5.02 0.11
CA LEU A 166 -9.39 5.54 -0.12
C LEU A 166 -9.30 6.95 -0.70
N LEU A 167 -9.91 7.17 -1.86
CA LEU A 167 -10.03 8.47 -2.49
C LEU A 167 -11.40 8.60 -3.10
N ILE A 168 -12.04 9.75 -2.88
CA ILE A 168 -13.32 10.08 -3.51
C ILE A 168 -13.11 10.10 -5.02
N ARG A 169 -13.99 9.42 -5.75
CA ARG A 169 -13.95 9.34 -7.22
C ARG A 169 -14.49 10.63 -7.84
N GLU A 170 -13.83 11.13 -8.88
CA GLU A 170 -14.43 12.14 -9.76
C GLU A 170 -15.38 11.45 -10.76
N PRO A 171 -16.62 11.95 -10.94
CA PRO A 171 -17.54 11.37 -11.89
C PRO A 171 -17.00 11.48 -13.32
N THR A 172 -17.38 10.51 -14.14
CA THR A 172 -17.00 10.45 -15.55
C THR A 172 -17.77 11.47 -16.37
N GLN A 173 -17.21 11.84 -17.53
CA GLN A 173 -17.91 12.73 -18.46
C GLN A 173 -19.31 12.20 -18.83
N LYS A 174 -19.44 10.88 -19.01
CA LYS A 174 -20.73 10.25 -19.31
C LYS A 174 -21.72 10.40 -18.16
N GLU A 175 -21.28 10.16 -16.93
CA GLU A 175 -22.14 10.34 -15.74
C GLU A 175 -22.55 11.81 -15.57
N CYS A 176 -21.62 12.75 -15.74
CA CYS A 176 -21.95 14.17 -15.71
C CYS A 176 -22.99 14.52 -16.77
N TRP A 177 -22.80 14.08 -18.01
CA TRP A 177 -23.72 14.38 -19.09
C TRP A 177 -25.09 13.75 -18.91
N GLU A 178 -25.15 12.44 -18.60
CA GLU A 178 -26.40 11.68 -18.54
C GLU A 178 -27.16 11.88 -17.23
N GLN A 179 -26.48 12.04 -16.09
CA GLN A 179 -27.11 12.09 -14.77
C GLN A 179 -27.23 13.50 -14.19
N GLN A 180 -26.40 14.46 -14.63
CA GLN A 180 -26.46 15.84 -14.13
C GLN A 180 -26.95 16.81 -15.22
N ILE A 181 -26.21 16.94 -16.31
CA ILE A 181 -26.45 18.02 -17.30
C ILE A 181 -27.75 17.80 -18.07
N LYS A 182 -27.97 16.63 -18.69
CA LYS A 182 -29.20 16.35 -19.44
C LYS A 182 -30.47 16.47 -18.60
N PRO A 183 -30.57 15.88 -17.39
CA PRO A 183 -31.75 16.03 -16.55
C PRO A 183 -31.98 17.47 -16.09
N ARG A 184 -30.93 18.18 -15.68
CA ARG A 184 -31.03 19.60 -15.29
C ARG A 184 -31.53 20.46 -16.44
N TYR A 185 -30.95 20.30 -17.62
CA TYR A 185 -31.35 21.02 -18.82
C TYR A 185 -32.81 20.72 -19.20
N SER A 186 -33.19 19.44 -19.24
CA SER A 186 -34.60 19.03 -19.46
C SER A 186 -35.55 19.66 -18.43
N ASN A 187 -35.16 19.71 -17.15
CA ASN A 187 -35.98 20.30 -16.10
C ASN A 187 -36.11 21.82 -16.25
N ILE A 188 -35.04 22.53 -16.64
CA ILE A 188 -35.07 23.96 -16.94
C ILE A 188 -36.03 24.26 -18.08
N LEU A 189 -35.97 23.48 -19.18
CA LEU A 189 -36.91 23.61 -20.29
C LEU A 189 -38.38 23.36 -19.88
N LYS A 190 -38.61 22.63 -18.78
CA LYS A 190 -39.94 22.35 -18.23
C LYS A 190 -40.43 23.41 -17.22
N LEU A 191 -39.57 24.30 -16.73
CA LEU A 191 -39.95 25.34 -15.75
C LEU A 191 -40.89 26.40 -16.33
N ASP A 192 -40.64 26.84 -17.57
CA ASP A 192 -41.42 27.88 -18.24
C ASP A 192 -41.32 27.73 -19.76
N SER A 193 -42.42 28.00 -20.47
CA SER A 193 -42.49 28.04 -21.93
C SER A 193 -41.42 28.90 -22.60
N ARG A 194 -40.98 29.99 -21.96
CA ARG A 194 -39.93 30.89 -22.47
C ARG A 194 -38.57 30.20 -22.61
N TYR A 195 -38.26 29.24 -21.73
CA TYR A 195 -37.00 28.50 -21.78
C TYR A 195 -36.96 27.49 -22.93
N LYS A 196 -38.10 27.00 -23.41
CA LYS A 196 -38.16 26.15 -24.61
C LYS A 196 -37.75 26.91 -25.87
N VAL A 197 -38.12 28.18 -25.97
CA VAL A 197 -37.80 29.04 -27.11
C VAL A 197 -36.31 29.43 -27.11
N LEU A 198 -35.75 29.75 -25.94
CA LEU A 198 -34.33 30.12 -25.80
C LEU A 198 -33.39 28.91 -25.84
N GLY A 199 -33.84 27.74 -25.36
CA GLY A 199 -33.01 26.53 -25.27
C GLY A 199 -32.76 25.82 -26.61
N GLY A 200 -33.69 25.90 -27.56
CA GLY A 200 -33.59 25.18 -28.84
C GLY A 200 -32.39 25.57 -29.73
N ILE A 201 -31.72 26.68 -29.44
CA ILE A 201 -30.58 27.20 -30.22
C ILE A 201 -29.27 26.46 -29.90
N GLY A 202 -29.19 25.77 -28.75
CA GLY A 202 -27.99 25.05 -28.28
C GLY A 202 -28.25 23.62 -27.79
N GLU A 203 -29.37 23.02 -28.22
CA GLU A 203 -29.78 21.69 -27.75
C GLU A 203 -28.71 20.63 -28.07
N ASN A 204 -28.29 19.84 -27.06
CA ASN A 204 -27.21 18.85 -27.12
C ASN A 204 -25.78 19.37 -27.32
N GLN A 205 -25.52 20.68 -27.20
CA GLN A 205 -24.15 21.19 -27.19
C GLN A 205 -23.59 21.15 -25.76
N TYR A 206 -22.64 20.23 -25.51
CA TYR A 206 -21.88 20.20 -24.27
C TYR A 206 -20.75 21.23 -24.33
N THR A 207 -20.78 22.23 -23.45
CA THR A 207 -19.64 23.11 -23.21
C THR A 207 -18.96 22.65 -21.91
N PRO A 208 -17.73 22.13 -21.95
CA PRO A 208 -17.02 21.76 -20.73
C PRO A 208 -16.75 23.01 -19.89
N MET A 209 -17.19 23.00 -18.64
CA MET A 209 -16.86 24.02 -17.65
C MET A 209 -16.04 23.32 -16.56
N GLU A 210 -14.80 23.77 -16.33
CA GLU A 210 -13.80 23.04 -15.53
C GLU A 210 -14.01 23.09 -14.01
N ASP A 211 -15.20 23.44 -13.51
CA ASP A 211 -15.38 23.70 -12.08
C ASP A 211 -16.46 22.80 -11.42
N ASN A 212 -16.03 22.07 -10.39
CA ASN A 212 -16.82 21.36 -9.36
C ASN A 212 -17.42 19.98 -9.68
N GLY A 213 -16.69 19.13 -10.39
CA GLY A 213 -17.00 17.71 -10.44
C GLY A 213 -18.26 17.34 -11.21
N CYS A 214 -18.75 18.25 -12.06
CA CYS A 214 -19.61 18.14 -13.25
C CYS A 214 -20.05 19.58 -13.58
#